data_AF-A0A9D2I084-F1
#
_entry.id   AF-A0A9D2I084-F1
#
_cell.length_a   1.000
_cell.length_b   1.000
_cell.length_c   1.000
_cell.angle_alpha   90.00
_cell.angle_beta   90.00
_cell.angle_gamma   90.00
#
_symmetry.space_group_name_H-M   'P 1'
#
loop_
_entity.id
_entity.type
_entity.pdbx_description
1 polymer ?
#
loop_
_entity_poly.entity_id
_entity_poly.type
_entity_poly.pdbx_seq_one_letter_code
_entity_poly.pdbx_strand_id
1 'polypeptide(L)' 'MVYIPTDWYVDVKNENKVHKLISELNRDLITDKTPTRDWVIEELEKIGEIKIVEKLDNGEIPLGA' A
#
# COMPACT_ATOMS: atom_id res chain seq x y z
N MET A 1 -8.73 -8.62 -2.81
CA MET A 1 -7.31 -8.92 -2.54
C MET A 1 -6.50 -8.11 -3.53
N VAL A 2 -5.73 -7.13 -3.06
CA VAL A 2 -4.89 -6.31 -3.93
C VAL A 2 -3.65 -7.13 -4.28
N TYR A 3 -3.37 -7.28 -5.58
CA TYR A 3 -2.19 -7.99 -6.05
C TYR A 3 -1.05 -7.00 -6.22
N ILE A 4 0.12 -7.33 -5.66
CA ILE A 4 1.35 -6.54 -5.76
C ILE A 4 2.44 -7.49 -6.26
N PRO A 5 2.99 -7.25 -7.47
CA PRO A 5 4.10 -8.03 -8.00
C PRO A 5 5.30 -8.01 -7.06
N THR A 6 5.97 -9.15 -6.93
CA THR A 6 7.16 -9.25 -6.07
C THR A 6 8.30 -8.35 -6.52
N ASP A 7 8.38 -8.07 -7.82
CA ASP A 7 9.32 -7.12 -8.44
C ASP A 7 9.16 -5.68 -7.95
N TRP A 8 8.03 -5.33 -7.32
CA TRP A 8 7.82 -3.99 -6.79
C TRP A 8 8.39 -3.84 -5.39
N TYR A 9 8.64 -4.93 -4.67
CA TYR A 9 9.31 -4.87 -3.38
C TYR A 9 10.78 -4.54 -3.55
N VAL A 10 11.23 -3.52 -2.84
CA VAL A 10 12.65 -3.24 -2.66
C VAL A 10 13.24 -4.29 -1.71
N ASP A 11 12.51 -4.64 -0.64
CA ASP A 11 12.84 -5.75 0.24
C ASP A 11 11.63 -6.69 0.40
N VAL A 12 11.77 -7.93 -0.05
CA VAL A 12 10.73 -8.97 0.06
C VAL A 12 10.30 -9.21 1.51
N LYS A 13 11.14 -8.88 2.50
CA LYS A 13 10.77 -8.96 3.93
C LYS A 13 9.64 -7.99 4.31
N ASN A 14 9.47 -6.91 3.55
CA ASN A 14 8.41 -5.93 3.74
C ASN A 14 7.09 -6.33 3.07
N GLU A 15 7.06 -7.42 2.29
CA GLU A 15 5.88 -7.91 1.58
C GLU A 15 4.64 -7.94 2.48
N ASN A 16 4.74 -8.59 3.64
CA ASN A 16 3.65 -8.69 4.60
C ASN A 16 3.16 -7.32 5.12
N LYS A 17 4.08 -6.37 5.36
CA LYS A 17 3.71 -5.03 5.84
C LYS A 17 2.98 -4.24 4.78
N VAL A 18 3.53 -4.22 3.57
CA VAL A 18 2.92 -3.55 2.41
C VAL A 18 1.54 -4.13 2.15
N HIS A 19 1.42 -5.46 2.10
CA HIS A 19 0.15 -6.11 1.82
C HIS A 19 -0.89 -5.76 2.87
N LYS A 20 -0.48 -5.67 4.13
CA LYS A 20 -1.34 -5.22 5.23
C LYS A 20 -1.76 -3.76 5.07
N LEU A 21 -0.83 -2.84 4.81
CA LEU A 21 -1.12 -1.41 4.59
C LEU A 21 -2.10 -1.18 3.43
N ILE A 22 -1.83 -1.83 2.29
CA ILE A 22 -2.67 -1.74 1.10
C ILE A 22 -4.04 -2.39 1.35
N SER A 23 -4.08 -3.50 2.10
CA SER A 23 -5.34 -4.14 2.49
C SER A 23 -6.15 -3.26 3.44
N GLU A 24 -5.50 -2.51 4.34
CA GLU A 24 -6.16 -1.51 5.20
C GLU A 24 -6.68 -0.33 4.40
N LEU A 25 -5.94 0.14 3.39
CA LEU A 25 -6.39 1.18 2.45
C LEU A 25 -7.61 0.74 1.65
N ASN A 26 -7.59 -0.51 1.17
CA ASN A 26 -8.69 -1.13 0.43
C ASN A 26 -9.84 -1.59 1.34
N ARG A 27 -9.69 -1.47 2.67
CA ARG A 27 -10.73 -1.86 3.61
C ARG A 27 -11.74 -0.73 3.65
N ASP A 28 -12.82 -0.94 2.91
CA ASP A 28 -14.04 -0.12 2.82
C ASP A 28 -14.85 -0.08 4.14
N LEU A 29 -14.16 -0.11 5.29
CA LEU A 29 -14.80 -0.03 6.58
C LEU A 29 -15.12 1.42 6.86
N ILE A 30 -16.43 1.69 6.83
CA ILE A 30 -17.16 2.85 7.33
C ILE A 30 -16.82 3.06 8.82
N THR A 31 -15.60 3.47 9.11
CA THR A 31 -15.15 3.91 10.43
C THR A 31 -14.37 5.20 10.23
N ASP A 32 -14.58 6.17 11.13
CA ASP A 32 -13.98 7.52 11.15
C ASP A 32 -12.43 7.59 11.09
N LYS A 33 -11.77 6.44 10.93
CA LYS A 33 -10.31 6.26 10.86
C LYS A 33 -9.90 5.41 9.67
N THR A 34 -10.55 5.57 8.52
CA THR A 34 -10.03 4.97 7.28
C THR A 34 -8.62 5.52 7.03
N PRO A 35 -7.59 4.68 6.93
CA PRO A 35 -6.25 5.16 6.59
C PRO A 35 -6.31 5.82 5.21
N THR A 36 -5.88 7.08 5.15
CA THR A 36 -5.80 7.81 3.88
C THR A 36 -4.65 7.28 3.04
N ARG A 37 -4.74 7.52 1.73
CA ARG A 37 -3.66 7.22 0.79
C ARG A 37 -2.33 7.80 1.25
N ASP A 38 -2.32 9.05 1.71
CA ASP A 38 -1.12 9.72 2.25
C ASP A 38 -0.50 8.99 3.44
N TRP A 39 -1.33 8.50 4.38
CA TRP A 39 -0.81 7.77 5.54
C TRP A 39 -0.12 6.46 5.13
N VAL A 40 -0.69 5.76 4.14
CA VAL A 40 -0.08 4.54 3.59
C VAL A 40 1.21 4.85 2.85
N ILE A 41 1.26 5.95 2.09
CA ILE A 41 2.47 6.42 1.43
C ILE A 41 3.57 6.69 2.46
N GLU A 42 3.28 7.45 3.53
CA GLU A 42 4.27 7.74 4.58
C GLU A 42 4.81 6.46 5.24
N GLU A 43 3.95 5.48 5.53
CA GLU A 43 4.38 4.21 6.12
C GLU A 43 5.23 3.39 5.15
N LEU A 44 4.91 3.40 3.86
CA LEU A 44 5.71 2.74 2.81
C LEU A 44 7.07 3.43 2.60
N GLU A 45 7.13 4.76 2.66
CA GLU A 45 8.40 5.51 2.62
C GLU A 45 9.28 5.21 3.84
N LYS A 46 8.70 5.12 5.05
CA LYS A 46 9.44 4.77 6.28
C LYS A 46 10.08 3.39 6.23
N ILE A 47 9.45 2.42 5.56
CA ILE A 47 10.01 1.08 5.38
C ILE A 47 10.97 0.98 4.18
N GLY A 48 11.13 2.06 3.40
CA GLY A 48 12.01 2.12 2.24
C GLY A 48 11.41 1.55 0.95
N GLU A 49 10.09 1.29 0.91
CA GLU A 49 9.38 0.72 -0.24
C GLU A 49 8.93 1.81 -1.23
N ILE A 50 9.87 2.66 -1.65
CA ILE A 50 9.63 3.82 -2.53
C ILE A 50 9.00 3.40 -3.86
N LYS A 51 9.42 2.24 -4.39
CA LYS A 51 8.89 1.71 -5.65
C LYS A 51 7.39 1.43 -5.57
N ILE A 52 6.89 0.99 -4.41
CA ILE A 52 5.47 0.74 -4.19
C ILE A 52 4.72 2.04 -3.99
N VAL A 53 5.34 3.03 -3.35
CA VAL A 53 4.80 4.39 -3.26
C VAL A 53 4.56 4.97 -4.64
N GLU A 54 5.54 4.89 -5.54
CA GLU A 54 5.38 5.37 -6.93
C GLU A 54 4.28 4.62 -7.68
N LYS A 55 4.16 3.31 -7.49
CA LYS A 55 3.09 2.49 -8.10
C LYS A 55 1.71 2.84 -7.55
N LEU A 56 1.64 3.10 -6.24
CA LEU A 56 0.42 3.53 -5.58
C LEU A 56 0.03 4.93 -6.07
N ASP A 57 1.00 5.86 -6.22
CA ASP A 57 0.78 7.24 -6.70
C ASP A 57 0.34 7.28 -8.17
N ASN A 58 0.95 6.45 -9.01
CA ASN A 58 0.57 6.25 -10.41
C ASN A 58 -0.81 5.58 -10.61
N GLY A 59 -1.44 5.10 -9.53
CA GLY A 59 -2.72 4.40 -9.61
C GLY A 59 -2.64 3.02 -10.27
N GLU A 60 -1.44 2.43 -10.35
CA GLU A 60 -1.25 1.06 -10.83
C GLU A 60 -1.73 0.01 -9.82
N ILE A 61 -1.97 0.44 -8.57
CA ILE A 61 -2.55 -0.39 -7.53
C ILE A 61 -4.07 -0.22 -7.59
N PRO A 62 -4.81 -1.25 -8.04
CA PRO A 62 -6.27 -1.19 -8.09
C PRO A 62 -6.80 -1.24 -6.66
N LEU A 63 -6.94 -0.07 -6.05
CA LEU A 63 -7.74 0.14 -4.86
C LEU A 63 -9.20 0.13 -5.31
N GLY A 64 -10.03 -0.66 -4.64
CA GLY A 64 -11.42 -0.90 -5.00
C GLY A 64 -12.18 0.39 -5.26
N ALA A 65 -12.81 0.46 -6.43
CA ALA A 65 -13.85 1.42 -6.77
C ALA A 65 -15.20 0.97 -6.21
#